data_AF-A0A923CTI8-F1
#
_entry.id   AF-A0A923CTI8-F1
#
_cell.length_a   1.000
_cell.length_b   1.000
_cell.length_c   1.000
_cell.angle_alpha   90.00
_cell.angle_beta   90.00
_cell.angle_gamma   90.00
#
_symmetry.space_group_name_H-M   'P 1'
#
loop_
_entity.id
_entity.type
_entity.pdbx_description
1 polymer ?
#
loop_
_entity_poly.entity_id
_entity_poly.type
_entity_poly.pdbx_seq_one_letter_code
_entity_poly.pdbx_strand_id
1 'polypeptide(L)' 'MKIRVKEEDGFEPSTMCRQFKLPAPNGKMRQTDCANIKGIFRIIQPIPSPKTEPFKRWLAKVAYDLT' A
#
# COMPACT_ATOMS: atom_id res chain seq x y z
N MET A 1 -17.94 -2.61 6.48
CA MET A 1 -16.48 -2.73 6.36
C MET A 1 -15.88 -2.61 7.75
N LYS A 2 -14.95 -3.48 8.18
CA LYS A 2 -14.37 -3.43 9.54
C LYS A 2 -13.11 -2.57 9.55
N ILE A 3 -13.17 -1.45 10.27
CA ILE A 3 -12.02 -0.60 10.59
C ILE A 3 -11.15 -1.38 11.60
N ARG A 4 -9.84 -1.49 11.35
CA ARG A 4 -8.94 -2.39 12.10
C ARG A 4 -8.36 -1.80 13.40
N VAL A 5 -8.77 -0.60 13.82
CA VAL A 5 -8.26 0.05 15.04
C VAL A 5 -9.44 0.66 15.80
N LYS A 6 -9.55 0.37 17.10
CA LYS A 6 -10.45 1.06 18.04
C LYS A 6 -9.85 2.45 18.31
N GLU A 7 -10.69 3.47 18.36
CA GLU A 7 -10.39 4.91 18.33
C GLU A 7 -9.47 5.46 19.45
N GLU A 8 -8.88 4.62 20.31
CA GLU A 8 -8.26 5.03 21.58
C GLU A 8 -6.73 5.15 21.56
N ASP A 9 -6.05 4.72 20.50
CA ASP A 9 -4.62 4.99 20.30
C ASP A 9 -4.44 5.77 18.99
N GLY A 10 -4.01 7.03 19.11
CA GLY A 10 -3.91 8.06 18.06
C GLY A 10 -2.90 7.79 16.94
N PHE A 11 -2.92 6.60 16.37
CA PHE A 11 -2.24 6.26 15.13
C PHE A 11 -3.28 5.71 14.15
N GLU A 12 -3.71 6.56 13.21
CA GLU A 12 -4.53 6.13 12.08
C GLU A 12 -3.64 5.69 10.89
N PRO A 13 -3.32 4.40 10.69
CA PRO A 13 -2.73 3.93 9.43
C PRO A 13 -3.79 3.71 8.35
N SER A 14 -5.06 4.08 8.57
CA SER A 14 -6.18 3.70 7.70
C SER A 14 -6.36 4.58 6.46
N THR A 15 -5.66 5.72 6.37
CA THR A 15 -5.79 6.64 5.24
C THR A 15 -5.14 6.11 3.97
N MET A 16 -4.13 5.23 4.07
CA MET A 16 -3.33 4.85 2.91
C MET A 16 -3.52 3.44 2.37
N CYS A 17 -3.80 2.46 3.24
CA CYS A 17 -4.02 1.06 2.87
C CYS A 17 -5.43 0.62 3.25
N ARG A 18 -6.11 -0.07 2.33
CA ARG A 18 -7.44 -0.66 2.54
C ARG A 18 -7.42 -2.14 2.15
N GLN A 19 -8.20 -2.94 2.85
CA GLN A 19 -8.26 -4.37 2.58
C GLN A 19 -9.31 -4.72 1.56
N PHE A 20 -8.87 -5.39 0.50
CA PHE A 20 -9.74 -5.96 -0.51
C PHE A 20 -9.63 -7.48 -0.52
N LYS A 21 -10.72 -8.14 -0.91
CA LYS A 21 -10.69 -9.58 -1.14
C LYS A 21 -10.04 -9.82 -2.51
N LEU A 22 -8.83 -10.38 -2.51
CA LEU A 22 -8.10 -10.75 -3.72
C LEU A 22 -8.00 -12.28 -3.86
N PRO A 23 -7.98 -12.81 -5.09
CA PRO A 23 -7.75 -14.22 -5.33
C PRO A 23 -6.30 -14.58 -4.97
N ALA A 24 -6.12 -15.58 -4.12
CA ALA A 24 -4.81 -16.16 -3.84
C ALA A 24 -4.47 -17.26 -4.88
N PRO A 25 -3.19 -17.64 -5.02
CA PRO A 25 -2.76 -18.67 -5.98
C PRO A 25 -3.45 -20.04 -5.80
N ASN A 26 -4.01 -20.30 -4.62
CA ASN A 26 -4.77 -21.51 -4.30
C ASN A 26 -6.29 -21.38 -4.58
N GLY A 27 -6.72 -20.35 -5.31
CA GLY A 27 -8.12 -20.10 -5.66
C GLY A 27 -8.99 -19.57 -4.52
N LYS A 28 -8.45 -19.37 -3.31
CA LYS A 28 -9.21 -18.84 -2.17
C LYS A 28 -9.16 -17.31 -2.15
N MET A 29 -10.27 -16.65 -1.82
CA MET A 29 -10.31 -15.20 -1.60
C MET A 29 -9.70 -14.85 -0.25
N ARG A 30 -8.66 -14.00 -0.22
CA ARG A 30 -8.01 -13.53 1.01
C ARG A 30 -8.14 -12.01 1.12
N GLN A 31 -8.25 -11.50 2.34
CA GLN A 31 -8.13 -10.07 2.58
C GLN A 31 -6.67 -9.67 2.43
N THR A 32 -6.40 -8.78 1.49
CA THR A 32 -5.06 -8.29 1.17
C THR A 32 -5.07 -6.77 1.28
N ASP A 33 -4.06 -6.20 1.93
CA ASP A 33 -3.86 -4.77 2.01
C ASP A 33 -3.48 -4.21 0.62
N CYS A 34 -4.28 -3.28 0.13
CA CYS A 34 -4.11 -2.62 -1.15
C CYS A 34 -4.02 -1.11 -0.94
N ALA A 35 -3.22 -0.44 -1.75
CA ALA A 35 -3.07 1.01 -1.74
C ALA A 35 -2.99 1.54 -3.18
N ASN A 36 -3.46 2.77 -3.39
CA ASN A 36 -3.30 3.45 -4.67
C ASN A 36 -1.84 3.89 -4.86
N ILE A 37 -1.44 4.22 -6.09
CA ILE A 37 -0.06 4.63 -6.45
C ILE A 37 0.49 5.72 -5.52
N LYS A 38 -0.28 6.78 -5.27
CA LYS A 38 0.08 7.87 -4.33
C LYS A 38 0.35 7.35 -2.92
N GLY A 39 -0.40 6.34 -2.50
CA GLY A 39 -0.26 5.75 -1.18
C GLY A 39 0.91 4.80 -1.03
N ILE A 40 1.15 3.98 -2.05
CA ILE A 40 2.36 3.18 -2.14
C ILE A 40 3.59 4.09 -2.10
N PHE A 41 3.58 5.21 -2.85
CA PHE A 41 4.68 6.17 -2.84
C PHE A 41 4.93 6.72 -1.43
N ARG A 42 3.88 7.14 -0.71
CA ARG A 42 4.00 7.65 0.67
C ARG A 42 4.58 6.64 1.65
N ILE A 43 4.25 5.35 1.50
CA ILE A 43 4.78 4.27 2.35
C ILE A 43 6.27 4.05 2.08
N ILE A 44 6.71 4.17 0.83
CA ILE A 44 8.10 3.93 0.44
C ILE A 44 9.01 5.12 0.76
N GLN A 45 8.48 6.36 0.71
CA GLN A 45 9.22 7.61 0.95
C GLN A 45 10.14 7.59 2.19
N PRO A 46 9.70 7.18 3.39
CA PRO A 46 10.53 7.25 4.59
C PRO A 46 11.61 6.15 4.70
N ILE A 47 11.65 5.16 3.81
CA ILE A 47 12.56 4.01 3.95
C ILE A 47 14.00 4.40 3.54
N PRO A 48 14.97 4.45 4.48
CA PRO A 48 16.33 4.88 4.21
C PRO A 48 17.20 3.69 3.82
N SER A 49 16.85 3.00 2.73
CA SER A 49 17.60 1.83 2.24
C SER A 49 18.05 2.04 0.79
N PRO A 50 19.33 1.77 0.44
CA PRO A 50 19.77 1.81 -0.95
C PRO A 50 19.01 0.85 -1.86
N LYS A 51 18.42 -0.22 -1.29
CA LYS A 51 17.63 -1.21 -2.03
C LYS A 51 16.24 -0.71 -2.42
N THR A 52 15.70 0.31 -1.75
CA THR A 52 14.39 0.88 -2.12
C THR A 52 14.48 1.87 -3.26
N GLU A 53 15.69 2.36 -3.57
CA GLU A 53 15.91 3.37 -4.59
C GLU A 53 15.54 2.94 -6.03
N PRO A 54 15.90 1.72 -6.50
CA PRO A 54 15.42 1.22 -7.79
C PRO A 54 13.90 1.10 -7.85
N PHE A 55 13.27 0.72 -6.75
CA PHE A 55 11.82 0.56 -6.66
C PHE A 55 11.08 1.91 -6.71
N LYS A 56 11.60 2.94 -6.03
CA LYS A 56 11.08 4.31 -6.13
C LYS A 56 11.09 4.84 -7.56
N ARG A 57 12.21 4.65 -8.27
CA ARG A 57 12.36 5.07 -9.67
C ARG A 57 11.41 4.33 -10.61
N TRP A 58 11.32 3.02 -10.46
CA TRP A 58 10.38 2.21 -11.25
C TRP A 58 8.93 2.64 -11.01
N LEU A 59 8.55 2.83 -9.75
CA LEU A 59 7.19 3.26 -9.39
C LEU A 59 6.87 4.66 -9.94
N ALA A 60 7.85 5.58 -9.94
CA ALA A 60 7.69 6.90 -10.53
C ALA A 60 7.46 6.85 -12.06
N LYS A 61 8.16 5.94 -12.76
CA LYS A 61 7.96 5.73 -14.20
C LYS A 61 6.58 5.16 -14.52
N VAL A 62 6.18 4.09 -13.85
CA VAL A 62 4.85 3.47 -14.06
C VAL A 62 3.72 4.43 -13.72
N ALA A 63 3.90 5.26 -12.69
CA ALA A 63 2.93 6.30 -12.35
C ALA A 63 2.78 7.34 -13.46
N TYR A 64 3.88 7.73 -14.11
CA TYR A 64 3.87 8.67 -15.23
C TYR A 64 3.16 8.07 -16.45
N ASP A 65 3.46 6.83 -16.82
CA ASP A 65 2.87 6.14 -17.98
C ASP A 65 1.33 5.92 -17.86
N LEU A 66 0.76 6.04 -16.65
CA LEU A 66 -0.67 5.88 -16.35
C LEU A 66 -1.47 7.20 -16.30
N THR A 67 -0.80 8.34 -16.50
CA THR A 67 -1.38 9.70 -16.55
C THR A 67 -1.31 10.29 -17.94
#